data_AF-A0A7S4SYD3-F1
#
_entry.id   AF-A0A7S4SYD3-F1
#
_cell.length_a   1.000
_cell.length_b   1.000
_cell.length_c   1.000
_cell.angle_alpha   90.00
_cell.angle_beta   90.00
_cell.angle_gamma   90.00
#
_symmetry.space_group_name_H-M   'P 1'
#
loop_
_entity.id
_entity.type
_entity.pdbx_description
1 polymer ?
#
loop_
_entity_poly.entity_id
_entity_poly.type
_entity_poly.pdbx_seq_one_letter_code
_entity_poly.pdbx_strand_id
1 'polypeptide(L)'
;IIFKKLFFRSEHIRREERSKMAKLSTLLAIVLFAFAALSAKAFSPSPAFSSRPSSALGVSIKIDVGEGEPLESALRRFKREVNKSGHLMDLRHKRYFENSQEKVKRKIVQARNRKRLERMQKRRMQNRT
;
A
#
# COMPACT_ATOMS: atom_id res chain seq x y z
N ILE A 1 14.93 39.10 -63.08
CA ILE A 1 13.76 38.93 -62.17
C ILE A 1 13.64 37.48 -61.67
N ILE A 2 13.84 36.47 -62.53
CA ILE A 2 13.71 35.03 -62.19
C ILE A 2 14.74 34.56 -61.14
N PHE A 3 16.00 35.00 -61.22
CA PHE A 3 17.07 34.61 -60.28
C PHE A 3 16.85 35.09 -58.84
N LYS A 4 16.33 36.31 -58.64
CA LYS A 4 15.94 36.79 -57.30
C LYS A 4 14.76 36.00 -56.73
N LYS A 5 13.86 35.48 -57.58
CA LYS A 5 12.70 34.68 -57.18
C LYS A 5 13.09 33.25 -56.77
N LEU A 6 14.09 32.64 -57.42
CA LEU A 6 14.64 31.33 -57.04
C LEU A 6 15.47 31.40 -55.74
N PHE A 7 16.33 32.43 -55.61
CA PHE A 7 17.14 32.60 -54.39
C PHE A 7 16.28 32.89 -53.16
N PHE A 8 15.24 33.73 -53.30
CA PHE A 8 14.31 34.04 -52.22
C PHE A 8 13.40 32.85 -51.86
N ARG A 9 13.04 32.00 -52.83
CA ARG A 9 12.30 30.74 -52.59
C ARG A 9 13.16 29.71 -51.84
N SER A 10 14.47 29.64 -52.12
CA SER A 10 15.42 28.72 -51.47
C SER A 10 15.66 29.03 -49.99
N GLU A 11 15.74 30.32 -49.63
CA GLU A 11 15.90 30.75 -48.23
C GLU A 11 14.65 30.52 -47.38
N HIS A 12 13.45 30.65 -47.96
CA HIS A 12 12.19 30.40 -47.23
C HIS A 12 12.03 28.91 -46.84
N ILE A 13 12.37 28.00 -47.75
CA ILE A 13 12.30 26.55 -47.49
C ILE A 13 13.32 26.16 -46.40
N ARG A 14 14.55 26.69 -46.49
CA ARG A 14 15.62 26.44 -45.51
C ARG A 14 15.30 26.99 -44.11
N ARG A 15 14.58 28.11 -44.00
CA ARG A 15 14.07 28.67 -42.72
C ARG A 15 12.95 27.82 -42.13
N GLU A 16 12.10 27.27 -42.97
CA GLU A 16 11.02 26.38 -42.54
C GLU A 16 11.57 25.05 -42.01
N GLU A 17 12.56 24.48 -42.67
CA GLU A 17 13.24 23.26 -42.22
C GLU A 17 13.97 23.46 -40.89
N ARG A 18 14.68 24.58 -40.71
CA ARG A 18 15.32 24.90 -39.42
C ARG A 18 14.30 25.05 -38.28
N SER A 19 13.14 25.64 -38.55
CA SER A 19 12.06 25.73 -37.57
C SER A 19 11.47 24.35 -37.24
N LYS A 20 11.28 23.49 -38.24
CA LYS A 20 10.80 22.11 -38.06
C LYS A 20 11.79 21.28 -37.23
N MET A 21 13.10 21.38 -37.51
CA MET A 21 14.16 20.66 -36.78
C MET A 21 14.34 21.19 -35.35
N ALA A 22 14.14 22.49 -35.10
CA ALA A 22 14.14 23.06 -33.75
C ALA A 22 12.93 22.60 -32.92
N LYS A 23 11.75 22.45 -33.54
CA LYS A 23 10.57 21.86 -32.88
C LYS A 23 10.79 20.37 -32.60
N LEU A 24 11.43 19.64 -33.51
CA LEU A 24 11.73 18.22 -33.33
C LEU A 24 12.74 17.99 -32.19
N SER A 25 13.81 18.80 -32.11
CA SER A 25 14.83 18.67 -31.06
C SER A 25 14.31 19.03 -29.67
N THR A 26 13.44 20.05 -29.58
CA THR A 26 12.77 20.42 -28.32
C THR A 26 11.79 19.34 -27.86
N LEU A 27 11.02 18.73 -28.76
CA LEU A 27 10.15 17.59 -28.43
C LEU A 27 10.96 16.37 -27.96
N LEU A 28 12.07 16.06 -28.62
CA LEU A 28 12.96 14.97 -28.22
C LEU A 28 13.58 15.22 -26.83
N ALA A 29 14.01 16.46 -26.55
CA ALA A 29 14.53 16.85 -25.25
C ALA A 29 13.49 16.72 -24.13
N ILE A 30 12.22 17.06 -24.39
CA ILE A 30 11.12 16.88 -23.43
C ILE A 30 10.88 15.39 -23.15
N VAL A 31 10.91 14.53 -24.17
CA VAL A 31 10.75 13.08 -24.01
C VAL A 31 11.90 12.48 -23.21
N LEU A 32 13.14 12.87 -23.49
CA LEU A 32 14.31 12.42 -22.72
C LEU A 32 14.27 12.91 -21.27
N PHE A 33 13.83 14.15 -21.03
CA PHE A 33 13.67 14.69 -19.67
C PHE A 33 12.57 13.97 -18.89
N ALA A 34 11.43 13.66 -19.53
CA ALA A 34 10.35 12.88 -18.92
C ALA A 34 10.80 11.45 -18.58
N PHE A 35 11.61 10.82 -19.44
CA PHE A 35 12.16 9.49 -19.18
C PHE A 35 13.17 9.50 -18.03
N ALA A 36 14.04 10.51 -17.96
CA ALA A 36 14.98 10.69 -16.86
C ALA A 36 14.27 10.92 -15.52
N ALA A 37 13.23 11.76 -15.49
CA ALA A 37 12.43 12.03 -14.29
C ALA A 37 11.70 10.79 -13.76
N LEU A 38 11.30 9.86 -14.64
CA LEU A 38 10.65 8.60 -14.24
C LEU A 38 11.64 7.62 -13.58
N SER A 39 12.92 7.63 -13.97
CA SER A 39 13.94 6.73 -13.40
C SER A 39 14.26 7.02 -11.93
N ALA A 40 14.17 8.28 -11.50
CA ALA A 40 14.48 8.69 -10.13
C ALA A 40 13.47 8.14 -9.09
N LYS A 41 12.31 7.65 -9.53
CA LYS A 41 11.32 6.97 -8.67
C LYS A 41 11.47 5.45 -8.64
N ALA A 42 12.30 4.87 -9.51
CA ALA A 42 12.53 3.42 -9.59
C ALA A 42 13.63 2.93 -8.64
N PHE A 43 14.48 3.83 -8.16
CA PHE A 43 15.55 3.55 -7.20
C PHE A 43 15.24 4.22 -5.85
N SER A 44 14.15 3.82 -5.19
CA SER A 44 14.03 4.09 -3.76
C SER A 44 14.90 3.08 -3.02
N PRO A 45 15.68 3.50 -1.99
CA PRO A 45 16.40 2.55 -1.17
C PRO A 45 15.40 1.54 -0.60
N SER A 46 15.69 0.25 -0.78
CA SER A 46 14.93 -0.83 -0.15
C SER A 46 14.76 -0.49 1.32
N PRO A 47 13.54 -0.55 1.90
CA PRO A 47 13.34 -0.18 3.28
C PRO A 47 14.34 -0.96 4.14
N ALA A 48 15.24 -0.22 4.81
CA ALA A 48 16.17 -0.80 5.75
C ALA A 48 15.33 -1.65 6.71
N PHE A 49 15.64 -2.94 6.78
CA PHE A 49 14.93 -3.90 7.60
C PHE A 49 15.03 -3.41 9.05
N SER A 50 14.00 -2.70 9.52
CA SER A 50 13.99 -2.17 10.87
C SER A 50 14.11 -3.36 11.81
N SER A 51 15.10 -3.29 12.70
CA SER A 51 15.36 -4.31 13.71
C SER A 51 14.05 -4.62 14.42
N ARG A 52 13.48 -5.80 14.13
CA ARG A 52 12.24 -6.23 14.76
C ARG A 52 12.46 -6.21 16.28
N PRO A 53 11.60 -5.54 17.07
CA PRO A 53 11.71 -5.60 18.51
C PRO A 53 11.70 -7.06 18.98
N SER A 54 12.55 -7.35 19.97
CA SER A 54 13.04 -8.67 20.39
C SER A 54 12.01 -9.62 21.00
N SER A 55 10.72 -9.34 20.94
CA SER A 55 9.74 -10.39 21.22
C SER A 55 9.68 -11.31 20.01
N ALA A 56 10.23 -12.51 20.15
CA ALA A 56 10.32 -13.53 19.10
C ALA A 56 8.97 -13.87 18.42
N LEU A 57 7.85 -13.43 19.00
CA LEU A 57 6.48 -13.62 18.50
C LEU A 57 5.85 -12.38 17.84
N GLY A 58 6.51 -11.21 17.84
CA GLY A 58 5.99 -9.99 17.21
C GLY A 58 4.67 -9.49 17.81
N VAL A 59 4.35 -9.90 19.04
CA VAL A 59 3.10 -9.56 19.73
C VAL A 59 3.43 -8.84 21.03
N SER A 60 2.82 -7.67 21.22
CA SER A 60 2.93 -6.87 22.44
C SER A 60 1.52 -6.64 22.98
N ILE A 61 1.16 -7.35 24.06
CA ILE A 61 -0.09 -7.15 24.79
C ILE A 61 0.27 -6.43 26.09
N LYS A 62 -0.27 -5.24 26.31
CA LYS A 62 -0.03 -4.41 27.49
C LYS A 62 -1.35 -3.98 28.10
N ILE A 63 -1.42 -3.95 29.42
CA ILE A 63 -2.59 -3.51 30.18
C ILE A 63 -2.12 -2.73 31.38
N ASP A 64 -2.70 -1.54 31.52
CA ASP A 64 -2.48 -0.67 32.67
C ASP A 64 -3.47 -1.05 33.78
N VAL A 65 -2.92 -1.37 34.94
CA VAL A 65 -3.64 -1.79 36.15
C VAL A 65 -3.73 -0.57 37.07
N GLY A 66 -4.94 -0.25 37.53
CA GLY A 66 -5.14 0.85 38.48
C GLY A 66 -4.79 0.45 39.92
N GLU A 67 -4.38 1.40 40.74
CA GLU A 67 -4.13 1.17 42.16
C GLU A 67 -5.46 0.83 42.87
N GLY A 68 -5.52 -0.34 43.52
CA GLY A 68 -6.72 -0.80 44.24
C GLY A 68 -7.73 -1.60 43.40
N GLU A 69 -7.46 -1.91 42.13
CA GLU A 69 -8.35 -2.79 41.37
C GLU A 69 -8.25 -4.26 41.81
N PRO A 70 -9.37 -4.99 41.85
CA PRO A 70 -9.33 -6.42 42.12
C PRO A 70 -8.60 -7.14 40.98
N LEU A 71 -7.69 -8.06 41.34
CA LEU A 71 -6.87 -8.84 40.40
C LEU A 71 -7.70 -9.49 39.27
N GLU A 72 -8.88 -10.00 39.60
CA GLU A 72 -9.78 -10.64 38.64
C GLU A 72 -10.23 -9.67 37.52
N SER A 73 -10.39 -8.38 37.83
CA SER A 73 -10.72 -7.36 36.84
C SER A 73 -9.56 -7.14 35.86
N ALA A 74 -8.32 -7.06 36.38
CA ALA A 74 -7.10 -7.00 35.59
C ALA A 74 -6.99 -8.19 34.63
N LEU A 75 -7.16 -9.41 35.16
CA LEU A 75 -7.11 -10.66 34.39
C LEU A 75 -8.19 -10.73 33.31
N ARG A 76 -9.40 -10.24 33.60
CA ARG A 76 -10.48 -10.19 32.63
C ARG A 76 -10.20 -9.22 31.48
N ARG A 77 -9.51 -8.10 31.74
CA ARG A 77 -9.03 -7.19 30.69
C ARG A 77 -7.89 -7.84 29.90
N PHE A 78 -6.98 -8.53 30.57
CA PHE A 78 -5.89 -9.30 29.95
C PHE A 78 -6.40 -10.33 28.97
N LYS A 79 -7.32 -11.18 29.41
CA LYS A 79 -7.94 -12.18 28.54
C LYS A 79 -8.63 -11.55 27.33
N ARG A 80 -9.24 -10.37 27.48
CA ARG A 80 -9.85 -9.63 26.37
C ARG A 80 -8.81 -9.15 25.36
N GLU A 81 -7.76 -8.48 25.80
CA GLU A 81 -6.70 -7.98 24.88
C GLU A 81 -5.93 -9.14 24.22
N VAL A 82 -5.67 -10.23 24.94
CA VAL A 82 -5.10 -11.47 24.36
C VAL A 82 -5.98 -12.01 23.24
N ASN A 83 -7.29 -12.16 23.48
CA ASN A 83 -8.21 -12.67 22.45
C ASN A 83 -8.39 -11.70 21.29
N LYS A 84 -8.39 -10.40 21.56
CA LYS A 84 -8.50 -9.33 20.56
C LYS A 84 -7.26 -9.26 19.67
N SER A 85 -6.07 -9.53 20.19
CA SER A 85 -4.83 -9.58 19.40
C SER A 85 -4.87 -10.62 18.27
N GLY A 86 -5.71 -11.66 18.40
CA GLY A 86 -5.87 -12.71 17.40
C GLY A 86 -4.69 -13.67 17.27
N HIS A 87 -3.56 -13.42 17.93
CA HIS A 87 -2.32 -14.19 17.74
C HIS A 87 -2.46 -15.68 18.11
N LEU A 88 -3.27 -16.01 19.12
CA LEU A 88 -3.58 -17.40 19.46
C LEU A 88 -4.31 -18.12 18.32
N MET A 89 -5.17 -17.43 17.56
CA MET A 89 -5.80 -18.03 16.38
C MET A 89 -4.77 -18.30 15.29
N ASP A 90 -3.86 -17.35 15.06
CA ASP A 90 -2.82 -17.48 14.05
C ASP A 90 -1.87 -18.63 14.36
N LEU A 91 -1.46 -18.78 15.63
CA LEU A 91 -0.67 -19.92 16.08
C LEU A 91 -1.39 -21.25 15.84
N ARG A 92 -2.70 -21.31 16.09
CA ARG A 92 -3.48 -22.53 15.79
C ARG A 92 -3.52 -22.87 14.31
N HIS A 93 -3.69 -21.88 13.44
CA HIS A 93 -3.68 -22.11 11.99
C HIS A 93 -2.28 -22.46 11.44
N LYS A 94 -1.21 -22.02 12.12
CA LYS A 94 0.17 -22.32 11.75
C LYS A 94 0.68 -23.64 12.32
N ARG A 95 -0.08 -24.31 13.21
CA ARG A 95 0.33 -25.55 13.87
C ARG A 95 0.56 -26.70 12.88
N TYR A 96 -0.21 -26.73 11.80
CA TYR A 96 -0.12 -27.75 10.76
C TYR A 96 -0.05 -27.08 9.38
N PHE A 97 0.48 -27.80 8.40
CA PHE A 97 0.45 -27.34 7.02
C PHE A 97 -1.00 -27.28 6.51
N GLU A 98 -1.34 -26.19 5.82
CA GLU A 98 -2.65 -25.96 5.21
C GLU A 98 -2.43 -25.73 3.71
N ASN A 99 -3.15 -26.49 2.88
CA ASN A 99 -3.06 -26.35 1.43
C ASN A 99 -3.65 -24.99 0.97
N SER A 100 -3.33 -24.56 -0.25
CA SER A 100 -3.82 -23.30 -0.82
C SER A 100 -5.36 -23.23 -0.84
N GLN A 101 -6.03 -24.32 -1.20
CA GLN A 101 -7.49 -24.40 -1.20
C GLN A 101 -8.09 -24.30 0.21
N GLU A 102 -7.47 -24.95 1.19
CA GLU A 102 -7.91 -24.92 2.59
C GLU A 102 -7.74 -23.51 3.17
N LYS A 103 -6.61 -22.85 2.89
CA LYS A 103 -6.38 -21.42 3.23
C LYS A 103 -7.50 -20.53 2.70
N VAL A 104 -7.92 -20.73 1.46
CA VAL A 104 -9.02 -19.97 0.85
C VAL A 104 -10.35 -20.27 1.55
N LYS A 105 -10.69 -21.55 1.76
CA LYS A 105 -11.91 -21.98 2.48
C LYS A 105 -11.97 -21.36 3.88
N ARG A 106 -10.87 -21.42 4.63
CA ARG A 106 -10.74 -20.83 5.97
C ARG A 106 -10.99 -19.32 5.96
N LYS A 107 -10.35 -18.58 5.04
CA LYS A 107 -10.53 -17.13 4.90
C LYS A 107 -11.98 -16.76 4.58
N ILE A 108 -12.65 -17.52 3.71
CA ILE A 108 -14.06 -17.29 3.36
C ILE A 108 -14.97 -17.50 4.59
N VAL A 109 -14.76 -18.58 5.34
CA VAL A 109 -15.54 -18.87 6.56
C VAL A 109 -15.31 -17.78 7.62
N GLN A 110 -14.06 -17.38 7.85
CA GLN A 110 -13.73 -16.29 8.79
C GLN A 110 -14.39 -14.96 8.38
N ALA A 111 -14.35 -14.61 7.09
CA ALA A 111 -15.00 -13.41 6.58
C ALA A 111 -16.52 -13.45 6.74
N ARG A 112 -17.15 -14.61 6.47
CA ARG A 112 -18.59 -14.82 6.67
C ARG A 112 -18.98 -14.66 8.14
N ASN A 113 -18.22 -15.27 9.04
CA ASN A 113 -18.47 -15.18 10.48
C ASN A 113 -18.30 -13.75 11.01
N ARG A 114 -17.27 -13.02 10.54
CA ARG A 114 -17.08 -11.60 10.87
C ARG A 114 -18.27 -10.74 10.43
N LYS A 115 -18.70 -10.87 9.17
CA LYS A 115 -19.88 -10.15 8.65
C LYS A 115 -21.16 -10.50 9.43
N ARG A 116 -21.34 -11.77 9.83
CA ARG A 116 -22.49 -12.18 10.66
C ARG A 116 -22.47 -11.48 12.01
N LEU A 117 -21.30 -11.41 12.67
CA LEU A 117 -21.14 -10.74 13.95
C LEU A 117 -21.42 -9.23 13.85
N GLU A 118 -20.87 -8.57 12.84
CA GLU A 118 -21.10 -7.14 12.56
C GLU A 118 -22.60 -6.84 12.39
N ARG A 119 -23.33 -7.68 11.63
CA ARG A 119 -24.78 -7.53 11.45
C ARG A 119 -25.54 -7.68 12.77
N MET A 120 -25.18 -8.66 13.60
CA MET A 120 -25.80 -8.85 14.91
C MET A 120 -25.52 -7.68 15.85
N GLN A 121 -24.30 -7.16 15.85
CA GLN A 121 -23.92 -5.97 16.63
C GLN A 121 -24.69 -4.74 16.18
N LYS A 122 -24.81 -4.50 14.86
CA LYS A 122 -25.61 -3.39 14.32
C LYS A 122 -27.07 -3.46 14.78
N ARG A 123 -27.70 -4.63 14.70
CA ARG A 123 -29.08 -4.84 15.21
C ARG A 123 -29.19 -4.55 16.70
N ARG A 124 -28.24 -5.02 17.51
CA ARG A 124 -28.20 -4.73 18.95
C ARG A 124 -28.10 -3.24 19.26
N MET A 125 -27.31 -2.50 18.48
CA MET A 125 -27.18 -1.05 18.64
C MET A 125 -28.46 -0.31 18.22
N GLN A 126 -29.09 -0.73 17.12
CA GLN A 126 -30.35 -0.17 16.66
C GLN A 126 -31.50 -0.38 17.64
N ASN A 127 -31.52 -1.51 18.37
CA ASN A 127 -32.54 -1.76 19.39
C ASN A 127 -32.25 -1.05 20.73
N ARG A 128 -31.10 -0.40 20.86
CA ARG A 128 -30.66 0.29 22.09
C ARG A 128 -30.91 1.81 22.02
N THR A 129 -31.09 2.35 20.81
CA THR A 129 -31.57 3.70 20.52
C THR A 129 -33.09 3.70 20.46
#